data_AF-A0A818TIJ1-F1
#
_entry.id   AF-A0A818TIJ1-F1
#
_cell.length_a   1.000
_cell.length_b   1.000
_cell.length_c   1.000
_cell.angle_alpha   90.00
_cell.angle_beta   90.00
_cell.angle_gamma   90.00
#
_symmetry.space_group_name_H-M   'P 1'
#
loop_
_entity.id
_entity.type
_entity.pdbx_description
1 polymer ?
#
loop_
_entity_poly.entity_id
_entity_poly.type
_entity_poly.pdbx_seq_one_letter_code
_entity_poly.pdbx_strand_id
1 'polypeptide(L)'
;MTAKTVCIIGAGPSGLAAAKVLLEDGFDVTEDDVPWEHIHNYLKKYAYKFHLIERIRFQTTVLSIDKDNLKNSTLPWLVKIRTVDNKQQTFEFDLVVVATGLFSTPFMPIFRGQHKFAGSIVHPNEIKT
;
A
#
# COMPACT_ATOMS: atom_id res chain seq x y z
N MET A 1 11.64 -4.49 -41.24
CA MET A 1 12.01 -5.39 -40.12
C MET A 1 10.72 -5.76 -39.40
N THR A 2 10.41 -7.05 -39.29
CA THR A 2 9.24 -7.54 -38.56
C THR A 2 9.39 -7.24 -37.08
N ALA A 3 8.44 -6.51 -36.50
CA ALA A 3 8.42 -6.21 -35.06
C ALA A 3 8.46 -7.52 -34.27
N LYS A 4 9.36 -7.61 -33.28
CA LYS A 4 9.44 -8.75 -32.38
C LYS A 4 8.50 -8.49 -31.21
N THR A 5 7.57 -9.39 -30.98
CA THR A 5 6.62 -9.34 -29.86
C THR A 5 7.23 -10.03 -28.62
N VAL A 6 7.15 -9.40 -27.46
CA VAL A 6 7.68 -9.92 -26.20
C VAL A 6 6.56 -10.00 -25.17
N CYS A 7 6.26 -11.20 -24.68
CA CYS A 7 5.30 -11.39 -23.59
C CYS A 7 6.03 -11.27 -22.24
N ILE A 8 5.52 -10.42 -21.35
CA ILE A 8 6.01 -10.24 -19.98
C ILE A 8 4.95 -10.79 -19.04
N ILE A 9 5.29 -11.80 -18.25
CA ILE A 9 4.37 -12.33 -17.23
C ILE A 9 4.56 -11.53 -15.92
N GLY A 10 4.24 -10.24 -16.06
CA GLY A 10 3.33 -9.50 -15.21
C GLY A 10 3.77 -8.26 -14.43
N ALA A 11 2.77 -7.49 -14.00
CA ALA A 11 2.76 -6.07 -13.64
C ALA A 11 3.20 -5.68 -12.20
N GLY A 12 4.15 -6.40 -11.60
CA GLY A 12 4.85 -5.88 -10.42
C GLY A 12 5.78 -4.71 -10.80
N PRO A 13 6.44 -4.01 -9.86
CA PRO A 13 7.26 -2.86 -10.24
C PRO A 13 8.51 -3.24 -11.08
N SER A 14 8.84 -4.53 -11.21
CA SER A 14 9.80 -5.05 -12.21
C SER A 14 9.18 -5.33 -13.59
N GLY A 15 7.92 -5.77 -13.67
CA GLY A 15 7.19 -5.88 -14.94
C GLY A 15 7.05 -4.53 -15.60
N LEU A 16 6.69 -3.53 -14.81
CA LEU A 16 6.60 -2.13 -15.23
C LEU A 16 7.97 -1.55 -15.65
N ALA A 17 9.06 -1.91 -14.97
CA ALA A 17 10.40 -1.44 -15.33
C ALA A 17 10.95 -2.13 -16.61
N ALA A 18 10.66 -3.42 -16.80
CA ALA A 18 11.06 -4.17 -17.99
C ALA A 18 10.21 -3.80 -19.23
N ALA A 19 8.90 -3.64 -19.06
CA ALA A 19 7.99 -3.14 -20.09
C ALA A 19 8.44 -1.75 -20.57
N LYS A 20 8.82 -0.85 -19.65
CA LYS A 20 9.33 0.48 -19.98
C LYS A 20 10.57 0.42 -20.88
N VAL A 21 11.58 -0.37 -20.53
CA VAL A 21 12.83 -0.47 -21.31
C VAL A 21 12.61 -1.13 -22.67
N LEU A 22 11.74 -2.15 -22.73
CA LEU A 22 11.43 -2.85 -23.98
C LEU A 22 10.55 -2.02 -24.94
N LEU A 23 9.69 -1.14 -24.42
CA LEU A 23 8.97 -0.14 -25.22
C LEU A 23 9.90 0.94 -25.78
N GLU A 24 10.88 1.41 -24.98
CA GLU A 24 11.89 2.39 -25.41
C GLU A 24 12.76 1.85 -26.57
N ASP A 25 13.01 0.53 -26.60
CA ASP A 25 13.74 -0.16 -27.67
C ASP A 25 12.84 -0.65 -28.84
N GLY A 26 11.54 -0.32 -28.83
CA GLY A 26 10.62 -0.53 -29.95
C GLY A 26 9.97 -1.92 -30.05
N PHE A 27 9.88 -2.67 -28.95
CA PHE A 27 9.18 -3.96 -28.89
C PHE A 27 7.71 -3.80 -28.49
N ASP A 28 6.85 -4.69 -28.99
CA ASP A 28 5.44 -4.78 -28.61
C ASP A 28 5.29 -5.72 -27.40
N VAL A 29 4.69 -5.23 -26.30
CA VAL A 29 4.71 -5.86 -24.98
C VAL A 29 3.31 -6.16 -24.47
N THR A 30 3.08 -7.41 -24.05
CA THR A 30 1.86 -7.85 -23.34
C THR A 30 2.18 -8.25 -21.89
N GLU A 31 1.35 -7.82 -20.93
CA GLU A 31 1.45 -8.17 -19.51
C GLU A 31 0.44 -9.28 -19.13
N ASP A 32 0.91 -10.38 -18.52
CA ASP A 32 0.06 -11.41 -17.87
C ASP A 32 -0.01 -11.21 -16.33
N ASP A 33 -0.97 -11.81 -15.62
CA ASP A 33 -1.14 -11.62 -14.16
C ASP A 33 0.04 -12.17 -13.30
N VAL A 34 0.62 -11.34 -12.42
CA VAL A 34 1.64 -11.79 -11.43
C VAL A 34 1.00 -12.18 -10.11
N PRO A 35 1.35 -13.34 -9.53
CA PRO A 35 0.98 -13.67 -8.17
C PRO A 35 1.54 -12.66 -7.15
N TRP A 36 0.73 -12.29 -6.15
CA TRP A 36 1.06 -11.29 -5.13
C TRP A 36 2.40 -11.55 -4.40
N GLU A 37 2.78 -12.82 -4.21
CA GLU A 37 4.04 -13.19 -3.56
C GLU A 37 5.28 -12.62 -4.27
N HIS A 38 5.27 -12.57 -5.60
CA HIS A 38 6.39 -12.01 -6.37
C HIS A 38 6.47 -10.49 -6.21
N ILE A 39 5.32 -9.81 -6.19
CA ILE A 39 5.25 -8.36 -5.94
C ILE A 39 5.75 -8.03 -4.53
N HIS A 40 5.29 -8.79 -3.52
CA HIS A 40 5.74 -8.65 -2.14
C HIS A 40 7.26 -8.81 -2.02
N ASN A 41 7.82 -9.86 -2.63
CA ASN A 41 9.25 -10.12 -2.61
C ASN A 41 10.05 -9.03 -3.32
N TYR A 42 9.55 -8.48 -4.44
CA TYR A 42 10.18 -7.34 -5.10
C TYR A 42 10.24 -6.12 -4.17
N LEU A 43 9.12 -5.74 -3.55
CA LEU A 43 9.04 -4.57 -2.66
C LEU A 43 9.95 -4.74 -1.45
N LYS A 44 10.00 -5.95 -0.87
CA LYS A 44 10.91 -6.28 0.23
C LYS A 44 12.37 -6.09 -0.17
N LYS A 45 12.78 -6.63 -1.33
CA LYS A 45 14.15 -6.46 -1.86
C LYS A 45 14.48 -4.98 -2.12
N TYR A 46 13.53 -4.22 -2.66
CA TYR A 46 13.69 -2.78 -2.87
C TYR A 46 13.93 -2.04 -1.55
N ALA A 47 13.14 -2.34 -0.51
CA ALA A 47 13.30 -1.72 0.80
C ALA A 47 14.66 -2.03 1.46
N TYR A 48 15.18 -3.26 1.29
CA TYR A 48 16.54 -3.59 1.76
C TYR A 48 17.62 -2.88 0.94
N LYS A 49 17.52 -2.87 -0.39
CA LYS A 49 18.50 -2.26 -1.29
C LYS A 49 18.74 -0.77 -0.97
N PHE A 50 17.69 -0.05 -0.59
CA PHE A 50 17.76 1.38 -0.28
C PHE A 50 17.77 1.68 1.22
N HIS A 51 18.06 0.70 2.08
CA HIS A 51 18.18 0.92 3.52
C HIS A 51 16.93 1.57 4.14
N LEU A 52 15.75 1.18 3.66
CA LEU A 52 14.47 1.72 4.12
C LEU A 52 13.96 0.96 5.35
N ILE A 53 14.29 -0.33 5.47
CA ILE A 53 13.83 -1.19 6.57
C ILE A 53 14.23 -0.63 7.94
N GLU A 54 15.47 -0.16 8.09
CA GLU A 54 15.98 0.46 9.33
C GLU A 54 15.30 1.79 9.70
N ARG A 55 14.58 2.40 8.75
CA ARG A 55 13.82 3.64 8.95
C ARG A 55 12.35 3.41 9.25
N ILE A 56 11.89 2.16 9.18
CA ILE A 56 10.49 1.79 9.41
C ILE A 56 10.33 1.24 10.83
N ARG A 57 9.40 1.83 11.58
CA ARG A 57 8.92 1.26 12.85
C ARG A 57 7.72 0.36 12.58
N PHE A 58 7.98 -0.94 12.41
CA PHE A 58 6.92 -1.94 12.34
C PHE A 58 6.16 -2.02 13.66
N GLN A 59 5.01 -2.73 13.67
CA GLN A 59 4.24 -3.00 14.88
C GLN A 59 3.86 -1.71 15.65
N THR A 60 3.67 -0.63 14.90
CA THR A 60 3.40 0.70 15.43
C THR A 60 2.18 1.25 14.71
N THR A 61 1.15 1.61 15.47
CA THR A 61 -0.08 2.22 14.94
C THR A 61 -0.06 3.71 15.21
N VAL A 62 -0.31 4.54 14.20
CA VAL A 62 -0.54 5.97 14.40
C VAL A 62 -1.98 6.17 14.90
N LEU A 63 -2.15 6.87 16.02
CA LEU A 63 -3.43 7.14 16.67
C LEU A 63 -4.01 8.49 16.26
N SER A 64 -3.19 9.54 16.22
CA SER A 64 -3.60 10.88 15.82
C SER A 64 -2.44 11.65 15.20
N ILE A 65 -2.79 12.61 14.33
CA ILE A 65 -1.88 13.58 13.74
C ILE A 65 -2.54 14.94 13.97
N ASP A 66 -1.92 15.74 14.82
CA ASP A 66 -2.46 17.03 15.26
C ASP A 66 -1.45 18.13 14.96
N LYS A 67 -1.92 19.34 14.63
CA LYS A 67 -1.09 20.54 14.75
C LYS A 67 -1.29 21.12 16.13
N ASP A 68 -0.21 21.56 16.76
CA ASP A 68 -0.35 22.29 18.02
C ASP A 68 -1.24 23.54 17.76
N ASN A 69 -2.33 23.67 18.51
CA ASN A 69 -3.46 24.56 18.22
C ASN A 69 -3.15 26.05 18.46
N LEU A 70 -1.88 26.42 18.50
CA LEU A 70 -1.38 27.78 18.70
C LEU A 70 -1.11 28.48 17.36
N LYS A 71 -2.15 28.60 16.50
CA LYS A 71 -2.32 29.56 15.38
C LYS A 71 -1.18 29.76 14.35
N ASN A 72 -0.05 29.05 14.44
CA ASN A 72 1.10 29.25 13.56
C ASN A 72 1.24 28.09 12.56
N SER A 73 1.23 28.44 11.28
CA SER A 73 1.45 27.52 10.16
C SER A 73 2.87 26.92 10.10
N THR A 74 3.78 27.44 10.92
CA THR A 74 5.19 27.02 11.08
C THR A 74 5.42 25.98 12.18
N LEU A 75 4.41 25.58 12.94
CA LEU A 75 4.56 24.58 14.01
C LEU A 75 4.68 23.15 13.44
N PRO A 76 5.47 22.26 14.09
CA PRO A 76 5.61 20.87 13.67
C PRO A 76 4.30 20.09 13.89
N TRP A 77 4.16 19.01 13.15
CA TRP A 77 3.09 18.03 13.33
C TRP A 77 3.37 17.12 14.53
N LEU A 78 2.37 16.97 15.40
CA LEU A 78 2.41 16.06 16.52
C LEU A 78 1.77 14.73 16.10
N VAL A 79 2.58 13.67 16.03
CA VAL A 79 2.14 12.32 15.65
C VAL A 79 2.15 11.44 16.89
N LYS A 80 0.96 11.03 17.32
CA LYS A 80 0.78 10.11 18.44
C LYS A 80 0.74 8.68 17.92
N ILE A 81 1.56 7.81 18.50
CA ILE A 81 1.65 6.39 18.14
C ILE A 81 1.30 5.48 19.32
N ARG A 82 1.00 4.23 19.01
CA ARG A 82 0.88 3.11 19.94
C ARG A 82 1.70 1.92 19.44
N THR A 83 2.56 1.40 20.30
CA THR A 83 3.32 0.16 20.08
C THR A 83 2.55 -1.07 20.55
N VAL A 84 3.00 -2.27 20.18
CA VAL A 84 2.36 -3.55 20.55
C VAL A 84 2.24 -3.79 22.06
N ASP A 85 3.11 -3.19 22.86
CA ASP A 85 3.06 -3.22 24.32
C ASP A 85 2.09 -2.18 24.92
N ASN A 86 1.20 -1.60 24.08
CA ASN A 86 0.24 -0.56 24.42
C ASN A 86 0.83 0.74 24.96
N LYS A 87 2.15 0.96 24.82
CA LYS A 87 2.75 2.25 25.16
C LYS A 87 2.40 3.29 24.12
N GLN A 88 2.08 4.50 24.57
CA GLN A 88 1.82 5.65 23.71
C GLN A 88 2.98 6.63 23.78
N GLN A 89 3.34 7.18 22.62
CA GLN A 89 4.39 8.18 22.47
C GLN A 89 3.96 9.21 21.44
N THR A 90 4.41 10.45 21.62
CA THR A 90 4.18 11.55 20.67
C THR A 90 5.51 12.00 20.11
N PHE A 91 5.57 12.20 18.80
CA PHE A 91 6.74 12.68 18.08
C PHE A 91 6.40 13.91 17.26
N GLU A 92 7.38 14.80 17.09
CA GLU A 92 7.25 16.02 16.29
C GLU A 92 7.89 15.81 14.92
N PHE A 93 7.22 16.28 13.86
CA PHE A 93 7.72 16.19 12.48
C PHE A 93 7.41 17.46 11.70
N ASP A 94 8.34 17.92 10.86
CA ASP A 94 8.12 19.08 9.99
C ASP A 94 7.09 18.79 8.89
N LEU A 95 7.04 17.55 8.41
CA LEU A 95 6.16 17.09 7.34
C LEU A 95 5.66 15.66 7.61
N VAL A 96 4.38 15.43 7.31
CA VAL A 96 3.74 14.11 7.43
C VAL A 96 3.14 13.72 6.08
N VAL A 97 3.49 12.52 5.60
CA VAL A 97 2.90 11.91 4.41
C VAL A 97 2.00 10.76 4.83
N VAL A 98 0.72 10.80 4.45
CA VAL A 98 -0.26 9.75 4.77
C VAL A 98 -0.30 8.73 3.62
N ALA A 99 0.12 7.51 3.90
CA ALA A 99 0.20 6.41 2.93
C ALA A 99 -0.43 5.11 3.47
N THR A 100 -1.56 5.22 4.17
CA THR A 100 -2.24 4.10 4.86
C THR A 100 -2.98 3.13 3.95
N GLY A 101 -3.07 3.44 2.64
CA GLY A 101 -3.90 2.71 1.69
C GLY A 101 -5.40 3.03 1.86
N LEU A 102 -6.20 2.59 0.88
CA LEU A 102 -7.64 2.91 0.78
C LEU A 102 -8.56 1.69 1.00
N PHE A 103 -8.03 0.47 0.89
CA PHE A 103 -8.84 -0.75 0.77
C PHE A 103 -8.95 -1.57 2.06
N SER A 104 -8.40 -1.10 3.18
CA SER A 104 -8.34 -1.86 4.43
C SER A 104 -9.61 -1.75 5.29
N THR A 105 -10.36 -0.64 5.18
CA THR A 105 -11.62 -0.46 5.91
C THR A 105 -12.79 -0.93 5.04
N PRO A 106 -13.48 -2.03 5.40
CA PRO A 106 -14.59 -2.54 4.62
C PRO A 106 -15.81 -1.61 4.76
N PHE A 107 -16.55 -1.43 3.66
CA PHE A 107 -17.85 -0.77 3.67
C PHE A 107 -18.94 -1.82 3.42
N MET A 108 -19.76 -2.10 4.43
CA MET A 108 -20.87 -3.05 4.32
C MET A 108 -22.20 -2.31 4.17
N PRO A 109 -22.73 -2.17 2.94
CA PRO A 109 -24.02 -1.52 2.73
C PRO A 109 -25.16 -2.39 3.27
N ILE A 110 -26.23 -1.73 3.72
CA ILE A 110 -27.49 -2.39 4.07
C ILE A 110 -28.46 -2.26 2.89
N PHE A 111 -28.94 -3.38 2.35
CA PHE A 111 -29.87 -3.40 1.22
C PHE A 111 -31.24 -3.99 1.59
N ARG A 112 -32.25 -3.62 0.79
CA ARG A 112 -33.63 -4.03 1.05
C ARG A 112 -33.77 -5.55 0.97
N GLY A 113 -34.35 -6.15 2.01
CA GLY A 113 -34.56 -7.60 2.07
C GLY A 113 -33.31 -8.41 2.42
N GLN A 114 -32.19 -7.76 2.76
CA GLN A 114 -30.95 -8.41 3.18
C GLN A 114 -31.17 -9.44 4.30
N HIS A 115 -32.04 -9.15 5.27
CA HIS A 115 -32.40 -10.05 6.38
C HIS A 115 -33.15 -11.33 5.95
N LYS A 116 -33.67 -11.40 4.72
CA LYS A 116 -34.37 -12.57 4.18
C LYS A 116 -33.44 -13.57 3.51
N PHE A 117 -32.20 -13.17 3.24
CA PHE A 117 -31.21 -14.04 2.67
C PHE A 117 -30.72 -15.02 3.76
N ALA A 118 -30.90 -16.32 3.53
CA ALA A 118 -30.54 -17.35 4.51
C ALA A 118 -29.03 -17.72 4.51
N GLY A 119 -28.28 -17.22 3.52
CA GLY A 119 -26.83 -17.45 3.42
C GLY A 119 -26.00 -16.38 4.14
N SER A 120 -24.68 -16.58 4.16
CA SER A 120 -23.74 -15.61 4.71
C SER A 120 -23.45 -14.49 3.71
N ILE A 121 -23.42 -13.25 4.19
CA ILE A 121 -22.97 -12.08 3.45
C ILE A 121 -21.63 -11.69 4.03
N VAL A 122 -20.60 -11.65 3.19
CA VAL A 122 -19.21 -11.36 3.59
C VAL A 122 -18.66 -10.23 2.73
N HIS A 123 -17.89 -9.32 3.33
CA HIS A 123 -17.13 -8.34 2.57
C HIS A 123 -15.91 -9.01 1.92
N PRO A 124 -15.46 -8.64 0.70
CA PRO A 124 -14.28 -9.24 0.08
C PRO A 124 -13.01 -9.22 0.95
N ASN A 125 -12.82 -8.18 1.76
CA ASN A 125 -11.73 -8.10 2.76
C ASN A 125 -11.73 -9.24 3.80
N GLU A 126 -12.85 -9.91 4.03
CA GLU A 126 -12.97 -11.04 4.96
C GLU A 126 -12.59 -12.37 4.28
N ILE A 127 -12.56 -12.41 2.95
CA ILE A 127 -12.19 -13.57 2.18
C ILE A 127 -10.66 -13.65 2.13
N LYS A 128 -10.11 -14.69 2.74
CA LYS A 128 -8.70 -15.06 2.58
C LYS A 128 -8.65 -16.23 1.59
N THR A 129 -7.97 -16.02 0.47
CA THR A 129 -7.67 -17.07 -0.53
C THR A 129 -6.27 -17.60 -0.33
#